data_AF-B3MNM7-F1
#
_entry.id   AF-B3MNM7-F1
#
_cell.length_a   1.000
_cell.length_b   1.000
_cell.length_c   1.000
_cell.angle_alpha   90.00
_cell.angle_beta   90.00
_cell.angle_gamma   90.00
#
_symmetry.space_group_name_H-M   'P 1'
#
loop_
_entity.id
_entity.type
_entity.pdbx_description
1 polymer ?
#
loop_
_entity_poly.entity_id
_entity_poly.type
_entity_poly.pdbx_seq_one_letter_code
_entity_poly.pdbx_strand_id
1 'polypeptide(L)'
;MPRVKPTKKVDVLGNLDLRPEEAVGDFLCSKQQDKFFVIPPNSDSAGESIELIYVNNVREHESMLKLQAEMLANAKQQTKLNSSRVRNMYKVQEQLRSRFIEVNSFMKDCSDKKRVAEKIAAEETIYHKELGEDIESFKSSIDELRAFREALKATVEEFEPYEKVLDDVVKVSDMFVSPKDCIDRCDTLLLAQKEISQLEQQKLSEIEEMRKRMVQITNDAALTVLGLKNDLSKMERSYNESRIQCLKWEKILATSKCAISDGFMDKNRTLDAINNLYRMLCRRRDIPGKPNRNEFDMQLDVIKNEVEILSGVLKQVEANESKTKQVGTQKA
;
A
#
# COMPACT_ATOMS: atom_id res chain seq x y z
N MET A 1 76.90 -68.79 37.35
CA MET A 1 76.83 -67.86 38.49
C MET A 1 75.61 -68.23 39.34
N PRO A 2 75.81 -68.80 40.54
CA PRO A 2 74.74 -69.35 41.37
C PRO A 2 74.12 -68.28 42.29
N ARG A 3 72.82 -68.45 42.55
CA ARG A 3 71.98 -67.55 43.36
C ARG A 3 72.42 -67.54 44.83
N VAL A 4 72.63 -66.32 45.33
CA VAL A 4 73.05 -65.99 46.70
C VAL A 4 71.82 -65.89 47.59
N LYS A 5 71.45 -67.01 48.23
CA LYS A 5 71.00 -67.13 49.65
C LYS A 5 70.08 -68.35 49.84
N PRO A 6 70.40 -69.25 50.78
CA PRO A 6 69.59 -70.43 51.07
C PRO A 6 68.47 -70.12 52.07
N THR A 7 67.24 -70.55 51.76
CA THR A 7 66.12 -70.62 52.71
C THR A 7 66.37 -71.75 53.70
N LYS A 8 67.05 -71.42 54.80
CA LYS A 8 67.15 -72.26 56.00
C LYS A 8 65.86 -72.12 56.80
N LYS A 9 64.94 -73.07 56.67
CA LYS A 9 63.96 -73.52 57.68
C LYS A 9 63.05 -74.56 57.02
N VAL A 10 63.50 -75.80 57.04
CA VAL A 10 62.60 -76.95 57.09
C VAL A 10 62.90 -77.57 58.45
N ASP A 11 61.90 -77.58 59.32
CA ASP A 11 61.99 -78.05 60.70
C ASP A 11 62.49 -79.49 60.74
N VAL A 12 63.68 -79.71 61.31
CA VAL A 12 64.13 -81.03 61.74
C VAL A 12 64.88 -80.84 63.06
N LEU A 13 64.41 -81.54 64.11
CA LEU A 13 65.00 -81.54 65.45
C LEU A 13 66.35 -82.28 65.47
N GLY A 14 67.39 -81.65 66.03
CA GLY A 14 68.62 -82.32 66.50
C GLY A 14 69.94 -81.79 65.93
N ASN A 15 71.00 -81.77 66.76
CA ASN A 15 72.35 -81.23 66.47
C ASN A 15 73.23 -82.11 65.55
N LEU A 16 72.67 -82.84 64.59
CA LEU A 16 73.46 -83.56 63.58
C LEU A 16 73.49 -82.75 62.28
N ASP A 17 74.57 -81.99 62.07
CA ASP A 17 74.91 -81.39 60.79
C ASP A 17 75.26 -82.49 59.78
N LEU A 18 74.23 -83.08 59.15
CA LEU A 18 74.40 -84.09 58.11
C LEU A 18 74.82 -83.40 56.81
N ARG A 19 76.13 -83.44 56.51
CA ARG A 19 76.64 -83.17 55.17
C ARG A 19 76.13 -84.28 54.24
N PRO A 20 75.32 -83.99 53.20
CA PRO A 20 74.67 -85.02 52.38
C PRO A 20 75.67 -85.96 51.70
N GLU A 21 76.88 -85.48 51.41
CA GLU A 21 77.95 -86.26 50.76
C GLU A 21 78.53 -87.34 51.70
N GLU A 22 78.60 -87.06 53.02
CA GLU A 22 79.11 -88.01 54.03
C GLU A 22 78.00 -88.96 54.51
N ALA A 23 76.74 -88.50 54.55
CA ALA A 23 75.59 -89.27 55.01
C ALA A 23 75.33 -90.56 54.20
N VAL A 24 75.65 -90.57 52.91
CA VAL A 24 75.50 -91.77 52.06
C VAL A 24 76.56 -92.82 52.42
N GLY A 25 77.79 -92.39 52.72
CA GLY A 25 78.86 -93.27 53.19
C GLY A 25 78.51 -93.91 54.53
N ASP A 26 78.06 -93.10 55.49
CA ASP A 26 77.64 -93.57 56.81
C ASP A 26 76.44 -94.52 56.73
N PHE A 27 75.47 -94.24 55.85
CA PHE A 27 74.33 -95.13 55.61
C PHE A 27 74.77 -96.49 55.05
N LEU A 28 75.73 -96.50 54.11
CA LEU A 28 76.26 -97.75 53.53
C LEU A 28 77.07 -98.53 54.57
N CYS A 29 77.89 -97.85 55.39
CA CYS A 29 78.63 -98.47 56.48
C CYS A 29 77.70 -99.05 57.55
N SER A 30 76.64 -98.32 57.94
CA SER A 30 75.62 -98.81 58.86
C SER A 30 74.88 -100.03 58.29
N LYS A 31 74.51 -100.00 57.00
CA LYS A 31 73.87 -101.15 56.33
C LYS A 31 74.79 -102.36 56.18
N GLN A 32 76.10 -102.14 56.05
CA GLN A 32 77.07 -103.23 56.07
C GLN A 32 77.26 -103.79 57.49
N GLN A 33 77.32 -102.92 58.51
CA GLN A 33 77.35 -103.35 59.91
C GLN A 33 76.10 -104.15 60.27
N ASP A 34 74.89 -103.73 59.88
CA ASP A 34 73.65 -104.49 60.09
C ASP A 34 73.69 -105.91 59.49
N LYS A 35 74.38 -106.10 58.34
CA LYS A 35 74.49 -107.41 57.68
C LYS A 35 75.47 -108.37 58.37
N PHE A 36 76.51 -107.85 59.02
CA PHE A 36 77.52 -108.67 59.72
C PHE A 36 77.35 -108.68 61.23
N PHE A 37 76.41 -107.90 61.76
CA PHE A 37 76.04 -107.91 63.16
C PHE A 37 75.18 -109.16 63.44
N VAL A 38 75.87 -110.26 63.71
CA VAL A 38 75.26 -111.47 64.27
C VAL A 38 74.75 -111.10 65.65
N ILE A 39 73.44 -110.88 65.78
CA ILE A 39 72.76 -110.76 67.06
C ILE A 39 73.02 -112.09 67.80
N PRO A 40 73.79 -112.09 68.91
CA PRO A 40 74.09 -113.31 69.62
C PRO A 40 72.78 -114.00 70.04
N PRO A 41 72.67 -115.34 69.91
CA PRO A 41 71.48 -116.04 70.36
C PRO A 41 71.25 -115.72 71.84
N ASN A 42 70.01 -115.36 72.19
CA ASN A 42 69.53 -114.82 73.47
C ASN A 42 69.79 -115.70 74.72
N SER A 43 70.66 -116.70 74.63
CA SER A 43 71.10 -117.57 75.73
C SER A 43 72.16 -116.93 76.64
N ASP A 44 72.84 -115.85 76.19
CA ASP A 44 73.90 -115.18 76.97
C ASP A 44 73.73 -113.64 77.06
N SER A 45 72.56 -113.14 76.65
CA SER A 45 72.02 -111.89 77.18
C SER A 45 71.17 -112.30 78.37
N ALA A 46 71.33 -111.67 79.53
CA ALA A 46 70.45 -111.91 80.67
C ALA A 46 69.02 -111.67 80.17
N GLY A 47 68.31 -112.77 79.87
CA GLY A 47 66.95 -112.71 79.36
C GLY A 47 66.21 -111.80 80.31
N GLU A 48 65.64 -110.72 79.76
CA GLU A 48 64.85 -109.79 80.55
C GLU A 48 63.85 -110.66 81.30
N SER A 49 64.06 -110.84 82.61
CA SER A 49 63.18 -111.68 83.39
C SER A 49 61.76 -111.15 83.19
N ILE A 50 60.72 -111.96 83.38
CA ILE A 50 59.34 -111.45 83.29
C ILE A 50 59.18 -110.16 84.11
N GLU A 51 59.93 -110.06 85.23
CA GLU A 51 60.05 -108.86 86.04
C GLU A 51 60.75 -107.68 85.33
N LEU A 52 61.84 -107.89 84.59
CA LEU A 52 62.53 -106.83 83.85
C LEU A 52 61.71 -106.32 82.65
N ILE A 53 61.04 -107.21 81.90
CA ILE A 53 60.08 -106.84 80.84
C ILE A 53 58.91 -106.08 81.44
N TYR A 54 58.41 -106.53 82.60
CA TYR A 54 57.36 -105.84 83.33
C TYR A 54 57.81 -104.44 83.76
N VAL A 55 59.03 -104.29 84.28
CA VAL A 55 59.62 -102.99 84.66
C VAL A 55 59.79 -102.08 83.45
N ASN A 56 60.23 -102.58 82.29
CA ASN A 56 60.33 -101.79 81.07
C ASN A 56 58.96 -101.38 80.53
N ASN A 57 57.98 -102.30 80.46
CA ASN A 57 56.61 -101.98 80.07
C ASN A 57 55.96 -100.97 81.02
N VAL A 58 56.21 -101.06 82.33
CA VAL A 58 55.73 -100.08 83.30
C VAL A 58 56.38 -98.72 83.05
N ARG A 59 57.68 -98.65 82.77
CA ARG A 59 58.37 -97.40 82.41
C ARG A 59 57.88 -96.80 81.11
N GLU A 60 57.64 -97.61 80.08
CA GLU A 60 57.07 -97.18 78.80
C GLU A 60 55.61 -96.76 78.94
N HIS A 61 54.83 -97.46 79.77
CA HIS A 61 53.47 -97.06 80.11
C HIS A 61 53.48 -95.73 80.87
N GLU A 62 54.39 -95.54 81.81
CA GLU A 62 54.56 -94.27 82.53
C GLU A 62 55.01 -93.14 81.60
N SER A 63 55.91 -93.40 80.64
CA SER A 63 56.34 -92.41 79.65
C SER A 63 55.21 -92.07 78.67
N MET A 64 54.42 -93.06 78.24
CA MET A 64 53.22 -92.85 77.43
C MET A 64 52.16 -92.05 78.18
N LEU A 65 51.93 -92.32 79.47
CA LEU A 65 50.98 -91.54 80.27
C LEU A 65 51.41 -90.08 80.41
N LYS A 66 52.72 -89.83 80.61
CA LYS A 66 53.29 -88.49 80.62
C LYS A 66 53.10 -87.79 79.27
N LEU A 67 53.41 -88.47 78.17
CA LEU A 67 53.22 -87.94 76.81
C LEU A 67 51.75 -87.67 76.49
N GLN A 68 50.84 -88.57 76.87
CA GLN A 68 49.40 -88.40 76.69
C GLN A 68 48.88 -87.21 77.50
N ALA A 69 49.37 -87.04 78.73
CA ALA A 69 49.04 -85.88 79.55
C ALA A 69 49.56 -84.58 78.93
N GLU A 70 50.77 -84.57 78.37
CA GLU A 70 51.34 -83.43 77.64
C GLU A 70 50.57 -83.12 76.34
N MET A 71 50.22 -84.14 75.54
CA MET A 71 49.42 -83.97 74.32
C MET A 71 48.02 -83.46 74.64
N LEU A 72 47.36 -83.96 75.70
CA LEU A 72 46.06 -83.44 76.14
C LEU A 72 46.18 -82.02 76.68
N ALA A 73 47.24 -81.70 77.41
CA ALA A 73 47.50 -80.33 77.88
C ALA A 73 47.70 -79.39 76.68
N ASN A 74 48.51 -79.77 75.70
CA ASN A 74 48.77 -79.01 74.48
C ASN A 74 47.52 -78.88 73.61
N ALA A 75 46.74 -79.94 73.43
CA ALA A 75 45.47 -79.90 72.69
C ALA A 75 44.44 -79.00 73.37
N LYS A 76 44.32 -79.06 74.71
CA LYS A 76 43.47 -78.14 75.48
C LYS A 76 43.94 -76.70 75.34
N GLN A 77 45.24 -76.43 75.38
CA GLN A 77 45.80 -75.10 75.15
C GLN A 77 45.54 -74.60 73.73
N GLN A 78 45.78 -75.42 72.70
CA GLN A 78 45.50 -75.08 71.31
C GLN A 78 44.02 -74.84 71.04
N THR A 79 43.13 -75.61 71.67
CA THR A 79 41.67 -75.41 71.54
C THR A 79 41.24 -74.10 72.19
N LYS A 80 41.83 -73.74 73.34
CA LYS A 80 41.62 -72.43 73.98
C LYS A 80 42.13 -71.28 73.11
N LEU A 81 43.30 -71.44 72.49
CA LEU A 81 43.85 -70.44 71.56
C LEU A 81 43.03 -70.34 70.26
N ASN A 82 42.57 -71.44 69.69
CA ASN A 82 41.76 -71.42 68.48
C ASN A 82 40.37 -70.86 68.75
N SER A 83 39.73 -71.22 69.87
CA SER A 83 38.44 -70.63 70.25
C SER A 83 38.55 -69.12 70.50
N SER A 84 39.65 -68.63 71.08
CA SER A 84 39.88 -67.19 71.23
C SER A 84 40.13 -66.51 69.87
N ARG A 85 40.89 -67.13 68.96
CA ARG A 85 41.10 -66.63 67.59
C ARG A 85 39.80 -66.55 66.79
N VAL A 86 38.97 -67.59 66.83
CA VAL A 86 37.67 -67.61 66.15
C VAL A 86 36.74 -66.53 66.72
N ARG A 87 36.70 -66.37 68.06
CA ARG A 87 35.94 -65.29 68.69
C ARG A 87 36.43 -63.90 68.27
N ASN A 88 37.75 -63.70 68.18
CA ASN A 88 38.32 -62.43 67.72
C ASN A 88 38.01 -62.17 66.25
N MET A 89 38.04 -63.20 65.40
CA MET A 89 37.65 -63.09 63.99
C MET A 89 36.20 -62.61 63.85
N TYR A 90 35.26 -63.23 64.58
CA TYR A 90 33.86 -62.80 64.56
C TYR A 90 33.66 -61.37 65.07
N LYS A 91 34.40 -60.96 66.12
CA LYS A 91 34.38 -59.57 66.59
C LYS A 91 34.86 -58.60 65.52
N VAL A 92 35.95 -58.92 64.82
CA VAL A 92 36.50 -58.08 63.74
C VAL A 92 35.55 -58.03 62.54
N GLN A 93 34.93 -59.16 62.19
CA GLN A 93 33.93 -59.22 61.11
C GLN A 93 32.71 -58.35 61.42
N GLU A 94 32.20 -58.40 62.65
CA GLU A 94 31.06 -57.57 63.06
C GLU A 94 31.42 -56.08 63.07
N GLN A 95 32.63 -55.73 63.53
CA GLN A 95 33.14 -54.36 63.45
C GLN A 95 33.25 -53.87 61.99
N LEU A 96 33.78 -54.70 61.09
CA LEU A 96 33.87 -54.38 59.67
C LEU A 96 32.49 -54.18 59.04
N ARG A 97 31.52 -55.03 59.39
CA ARG A 97 30.14 -54.90 58.91
C ARG A 97 29.48 -53.61 59.41
N SER A 98 29.63 -53.28 60.70
CA SER A 98 29.13 -52.02 61.26
C SER A 98 29.74 -50.81 60.54
N ARG A 99 31.06 -50.82 60.35
CA ARG A 99 31.77 -49.75 59.62
C ARG A 99 31.32 -49.65 58.17
N PHE A 100 31.07 -50.78 57.50
CA PHE A 100 30.58 -50.77 56.13
C PHE A 100 29.17 -50.17 56.03
N ILE A 101 28.29 -50.49 56.98
CA ILE A 101 26.95 -49.88 57.06
C ILE A 101 27.06 -48.38 57.32
N GLU A 102 27.90 -47.95 58.26
CA GLU A 102 28.17 -46.53 58.54
C GLU A 102 28.66 -45.80 57.28
N VAL A 103 29.68 -46.33 56.60
CA VAL A 103 30.24 -45.71 55.40
C VAL A 103 29.21 -45.68 54.26
N ASN A 104 28.45 -46.75 54.05
CA ASN A 104 27.42 -46.77 53.02
C ASN A 104 26.28 -45.79 53.32
N SER A 105 25.85 -45.69 54.58
CA SER A 105 24.87 -44.68 55.01
C SER A 105 25.40 -43.27 54.79
N PHE A 106 26.67 -43.01 55.11
CA PHE A 106 27.32 -41.72 54.89
C PHE A 106 27.43 -41.38 53.39
N MET A 107 27.78 -42.34 52.53
CA MET A 107 27.82 -42.12 51.09
C MET A 107 26.43 -41.80 50.54
N LYS A 108 25.40 -42.51 51.01
CA LYS A 108 24.02 -42.25 50.62
C LYS A 108 23.59 -40.85 51.06
N ASP A 109 23.84 -40.47 52.31
CA ASP A 109 23.53 -39.14 52.84
C ASP A 109 24.28 -38.04 52.07
N CYS A 110 25.55 -38.25 51.72
CA CYS A 110 26.31 -37.32 50.90
C CYS A 110 25.71 -37.20 49.49
N SER A 111 25.29 -38.30 48.88
CA SER A 111 24.66 -38.29 47.56
C SER A 111 23.31 -37.58 47.58
N ASP A 112 22.51 -37.80 48.62
CA ASP A 112 21.22 -37.15 48.80
C ASP A 112 21.39 -35.65 49.04
N LYS A 113 22.34 -35.25 49.91
CA LYS A 113 22.68 -33.84 50.13
C LYS A 113 23.18 -33.17 48.86
N LYS A 114 24.03 -33.85 48.08
CA LYS A 114 24.51 -33.33 46.79
C LYS A 114 23.35 -33.13 45.82
N ARG A 115 22.46 -34.11 45.67
CA ARG A 115 21.28 -33.99 44.80
C ARG A 115 20.36 -32.84 45.22
N VAL A 116 20.14 -32.67 46.53
CA VAL A 116 19.33 -31.56 47.06
C VAL A 116 20.01 -30.22 46.77
N ALA A 117 21.32 -30.11 47.01
CA ALA A 117 22.07 -28.89 46.72
C ALA A 117 22.06 -28.55 45.22
N GLU A 118 22.23 -29.53 44.34
CA GLU A 118 22.14 -29.35 42.88
C GLU A 118 20.74 -28.90 42.46
N LYS A 119 19.68 -29.46 43.07
CA LYS A 119 18.31 -29.05 42.78
C LYS A 119 18.05 -27.60 43.22
N ILE A 120 18.47 -27.23 44.43
CA ILE A 120 18.33 -25.86 44.94
C ILE A 120 19.13 -24.89 44.06
N ALA A 121 20.36 -25.22 43.69
CA ALA A 121 21.17 -24.40 42.80
C ALA A 121 20.49 -24.22 41.43
N ALA A 122 19.92 -25.27 40.85
CA ALA A 122 19.19 -25.18 39.59
C ALA A 122 17.93 -24.28 39.72
N GLU A 123 17.11 -24.49 40.76
CA GLU A 123 15.93 -23.66 41.04
C GLU A 123 16.33 -22.18 41.22
N GLU A 124 17.40 -21.92 41.97
CA GLU A 124 17.92 -20.56 42.19
C GLU A 124 18.44 -19.93 40.89
N THR A 125 19.12 -20.68 40.01
CA THR A 125 19.53 -20.14 38.70
C THR A 125 18.36 -19.78 37.79
N ILE A 126 17.28 -20.55 37.83
CA ILE A 126 16.05 -20.25 37.08
C ILE A 126 15.41 -18.99 37.64
N TYR A 127 15.28 -18.90 38.97
CA TYR A 127 14.71 -17.75 39.65
C TYR A 127 15.49 -16.45 39.37
N HIS A 128 16.83 -16.50 39.43
CA HIS A 128 17.68 -15.34 39.09
C HIS A 128 17.53 -14.92 37.63
N LYS A 129 17.30 -15.89 36.73
CA LYS A 129 17.08 -15.59 35.32
C LYS A 129 15.74 -14.88 35.11
N GLU A 130 14.66 -15.41 35.67
CA GLU A 130 13.33 -14.79 35.62
C GLU A 130 13.35 -13.38 36.21
N LEU A 131 13.95 -13.21 37.40
CA LEU A 131 14.08 -11.90 38.02
C LEU A 131 14.97 -10.96 37.18
N GLY A 132 15.99 -11.48 36.51
CA GLY A 132 16.82 -10.72 35.58
C GLY A 132 16.03 -10.19 34.38
N GLU A 133 15.21 -11.04 33.76
CA GLU A 133 14.31 -10.67 32.66
C GLU A 133 13.28 -9.61 33.10
N ASP A 134 12.69 -9.77 34.28
CA ASP A 134 11.77 -8.78 34.86
C ASP A 134 12.47 -7.45 35.12
N ILE A 135 13.68 -7.45 35.70
CA ILE A 135 14.48 -6.24 35.94
C ILE A 135 14.79 -5.52 34.62
N GLU A 136 15.13 -6.25 33.56
CA GLU A 136 15.36 -5.66 32.24
C GLU A 136 14.08 -5.04 31.66
N SER A 137 12.94 -5.72 31.79
CA SER A 137 11.64 -5.19 31.34
C SER A 137 11.23 -3.92 32.10
N PHE A 138 11.51 -3.85 33.40
CA PHE A 138 11.24 -2.65 34.19
C PHE A 138 12.21 -1.53 33.85
N LYS A 139 13.49 -1.84 33.57
CA LYS A 139 14.45 -0.83 33.11
C LYS A 139 14.02 -0.22 31.78
N SER A 140 13.64 -1.05 30.80
CA SER A 140 13.15 -0.53 29.51
C SER A 140 11.90 0.32 29.68
N SER A 141 10.95 -0.11 30.51
CA SER A 141 9.74 0.66 30.83
C SER A 141 10.07 2.01 31.50
N ILE A 142 11.04 2.03 32.41
CA ILE A 142 11.51 3.27 33.07
C ILE A 142 12.17 4.21 32.05
N ASP A 143 12.96 3.67 31.13
CA ASP A 143 13.64 4.46 30.11
C ASP A 143 12.65 5.04 29.10
N GLU A 144 11.62 4.29 28.69
CA GLU A 144 10.51 4.78 27.86
C GLU A 144 9.73 5.90 28.57
N LEU A 145 9.39 5.70 29.84
CA LEU A 145 8.71 6.73 30.64
C LEU A 145 9.58 7.97 30.84
N ARG A 146 10.90 7.80 30.97
CA ARG A 146 11.84 8.91 31.06
C ARG A 146 11.90 9.69 29.74
N ALA A 147 12.01 9.00 28.62
CA ALA A 147 11.99 9.62 27.29
C ALA A 147 10.68 10.36 27.05
N PHE A 148 9.54 9.76 27.40
CA PHE A 148 8.23 10.42 27.34
C PHE A 148 8.17 11.66 28.23
N ARG A 149 8.69 11.58 29.47
CA ARG A 149 8.75 12.73 30.38
C ARG A 149 9.63 13.84 29.84
N GLU A 150 10.76 13.51 29.23
CA GLU A 150 11.65 14.50 28.61
C GLU A 150 10.98 15.17 27.41
N ALA A 151 10.31 14.39 26.54
CA ALA A 151 9.51 14.93 25.45
C ALA A 151 8.39 15.85 25.95
N LEU A 152 7.66 15.44 27.00
CA LEU A 152 6.60 16.25 27.59
C LEU A 152 7.14 17.53 28.25
N LYS A 153 8.32 17.47 28.87
CA LYS A 153 8.97 18.69 29.40
C LYS A 153 9.35 19.63 28.27
N ALA A 154 9.94 19.12 27.19
CA ALA A 154 10.30 19.94 26.04
C ALA A 154 9.07 20.62 25.41
N THR A 155 7.95 19.90 25.27
CA THR A 155 6.71 20.51 24.75
C THR A 155 6.14 21.53 25.73
N VAL A 156 6.17 21.28 27.04
CA VAL A 156 5.74 22.27 28.03
C VAL A 156 6.61 23.52 28.00
N GLU A 157 7.94 23.39 27.86
CA GLU A 157 8.86 24.53 27.70
C GLU A 157 8.58 25.31 26.41
N GLU A 158 8.23 24.62 25.32
CA GLU A 158 7.80 25.26 24.07
C GLU A 158 6.47 26.03 24.24
N PHE A 159 5.55 25.53 25.06
CA PHE A 159 4.25 26.16 25.30
C PHE A 159 4.25 27.27 26.37
N GLU A 160 5.22 27.25 27.30
CA GLU A 160 5.39 28.24 28.37
C GLU A 160 5.36 29.71 27.89
N PRO A 161 6.05 30.13 26.80
CA PRO A 161 5.97 31.51 26.33
C PRO A 161 4.56 31.90 25.85
N TYR A 162 3.82 30.98 25.23
CA TYR A 162 2.46 31.27 24.78
C TYR A 162 1.49 31.39 25.95
N GLU A 163 1.66 30.58 27.00
CA GLU A 163 0.90 30.70 28.25
C GLU A 163 1.16 32.06 28.92
N LYS A 164 2.43 32.50 29.00
CA LYS A 164 2.79 33.82 29.53
C LYS A 164 2.11 34.96 28.76
N VAL A 165 2.08 34.86 27.42
CA VAL A 165 1.41 35.86 26.58
C VAL A 165 -0.10 35.86 26.84
N LEU A 166 -0.73 34.69 26.95
CA LEU A 166 -2.17 34.59 27.27
C LEU A 166 -2.49 35.19 28.64
N ASP A 167 -1.66 34.91 29.65
CA ASP A 167 -1.79 35.50 30.98
C ASP A 167 -1.62 37.03 30.94
N ASP A 168 -0.67 37.54 30.17
CA ASP A 168 -0.47 38.98 30.03
C ASP A 168 -1.63 39.66 29.28
N VAL A 169 -2.19 39.01 28.26
CA VAL A 169 -3.40 39.49 27.55
C VAL A 169 -4.60 39.53 28.49
N VAL A 170 -4.79 38.52 29.34
CA VAL A 170 -5.86 38.51 30.35
C VAL A 170 -5.66 39.60 31.40
N LYS A 171 -4.41 39.91 31.79
CA LYS A 171 -4.12 41.01 32.73
C LYS A 171 -4.35 42.40 32.12
N VAL A 172 -4.06 42.57 30.83
CA VAL A 172 -4.18 43.87 30.14
C VAL A 172 -5.62 44.15 29.72
N SER A 173 -6.38 43.11 29.40
CA SER A 173 -7.73 43.21 28.87
C SER A 173 -8.76 42.68 29.87
N ASP A 174 -9.57 43.58 30.45
CA ASP A 174 -10.75 43.22 31.26
C ASP A 174 -11.82 42.44 30.47
N MET A 175 -11.64 42.22 29.17
CA MET A 175 -12.59 41.47 28.33
C MET A 175 -12.50 39.95 28.51
N PHE A 176 -11.42 39.43 29.10
CA PHE A 176 -11.20 38.00 29.27
C PHE A 176 -11.11 37.65 30.75
N VAL A 177 -11.90 36.67 31.19
CA VAL A 177 -11.90 36.24 32.61
C VAL A 177 -10.82 35.19 32.88
N SER A 178 -10.45 34.42 31.86
CA SER A 178 -9.47 33.34 31.95
C SER A 178 -8.74 33.16 30.62
N PRO A 179 -7.48 32.67 30.60
CA PRO A 179 -6.81 32.28 29.36
C PRO A 179 -7.64 31.32 28.48
N LYS A 180 -8.43 30.44 29.11
CA LYS A 180 -9.35 29.53 28.40
C LYS A 180 -10.47 30.28 27.67
N ASP A 181 -11.03 31.30 28.30
CA ASP A 181 -12.07 32.15 27.70
C ASP A 181 -11.53 32.93 26.49
N CYS A 182 -10.26 33.35 26.55
CA CYS A 182 -9.57 33.93 25.38
C CYS A 182 -9.44 32.93 24.23
N ILE A 183 -9.05 31.68 24.51
CA ILE A 183 -8.91 30.62 23.50
C ILE A 183 -10.27 30.28 22.90
N ASP A 184 -11.29 30.01 23.71
CA ASP A 184 -12.63 29.65 23.26
C ASP A 184 -13.23 30.75 22.37
N ARG A 185 -13.02 32.02 22.74
CA ARG A 185 -13.49 33.15 21.93
C ARG A 185 -12.71 33.29 20.61
N CYS A 186 -11.41 33.06 20.62
CA CYS A 186 -10.61 33.00 19.39
C CYS A 186 -11.08 31.85 18.49
N ASP A 187 -11.38 30.69 19.04
CA ASP A 187 -11.89 29.54 18.29
C ASP A 187 -13.26 29.82 17.68
N THR A 188 -14.18 30.43 18.43
CA THR A 188 -15.48 30.85 17.87
C THR A 188 -15.33 31.89 16.76
N LEU A 189 -14.41 32.85 16.91
CA LEU A 189 -14.11 33.84 15.87
C LEU A 189 -13.49 33.21 14.64
N LEU A 190 -12.60 32.23 14.80
CA LEU A 190 -11.98 31.51 13.71
C LEU A 190 -13.02 30.66 12.95
N LEU A 191 -13.93 30.01 13.66
CA LEU A 191 -15.06 29.28 13.07
C LEU A 191 -15.99 30.22 12.31
N ALA A 192 -16.37 31.36 12.90
CA ALA A 192 -17.19 32.37 12.25
C ALA A 192 -16.49 32.93 11.00
N GLN A 193 -15.19 33.19 11.07
CA GLN A 193 -14.41 33.64 9.91
C GLN A 193 -14.45 32.60 8.79
N LYS A 194 -14.28 31.31 9.11
CA LYS A 194 -14.35 30.23 8.13
C LYS A 194 -15.73 30.14 7.48
N GLU A 195 -16.81 30.27 8.26
CA GLU A 195 -18.18 30.29 7.75
C GLU A 195 -18.43 31.50 6.84
N ILE A 196 -17.98 32.69 7.24
CA ILE A 196 -18.07 33.91 6.42
C ILE A 196 -17.34 33.72 5.10
N SER A 197 -16.10 33.24 5.11
CA SER A 197 -15.33 33.00 3.89
C SER A 197 -16.00 31.98 2.96
N GLN A 198 -16.60 30.93 3.52
CA GLN A 198 -17.37 29.97 2.71
C GLN A 198 -18.59 30.62 2.07
N LEU A 199 -19.33 31.43 2.82
CA LEU A 199 -20.52 32.13 2.34
C LEU A 199 -20.16 33.18 1.28
N GLU A 200 -19.06 33.93 1.47
CA GLU A 200 -18.51 34.85 0.48
C GLU A 200 -18.14 34.13 -0.82
N GLN A 201 -17.46 32.98 -0.73
CA GLN A 201 -17.10 32.19 -1.91
C GLN A 201 -18.35 31.69 -2.65
N GLN A 202 -19.37 31.23 -1.93
CA GLN A 202 -20.66 30.86 -2.52
C GLN A 202 -21.30 32.06 -3.23
N LYS A 203 -21.35 33.23 -2.60
CA LYS A 203 -21.94 34.44 -3.19
C LYS A 203 -21.17 34.93 -4.42
N LEU A 204 -19.84 34.84 -4.41
CA LEU A 204 -19.03 35.12 -5.60
C LEU A 204 -19.35 34.15 -6.74
N SER A 205 -19.50 32.85 -6.44
CA SER A 205 -19.90 31.88 -7.47
C SER A 205 -21.29 32.17 -8.05
N GLU A 206 -22.27 32.54 -7.22
CA GLU A 206 -23.61 32.95 -7.68
C GLU A 206 -23.54 34.20 -8.57
N ILE A 207 -22.72 35.20 -8.22
CA ILE A 207 -22.52 36.42 -9.00
C ILE A 207 -21.87 36.08 -10.35
N GLU A 208 -20.88 35.19 -10.38
CA GLU A 208 -20.25 34.76 -11.63
C GLU A 208 -21.23 34.01 -12.53
N GLU A 209 -22.08 33.15 -11.97
CA GLU A 209 -23.15 32.48 -12.72
C GLU A 209 -24.18 33.47 -13.28
N MET A 210 -24.59 34.45 -12.47
CA MET A 210 -25.45 35.55 -12.91
C MET A 210 -24.81 36.35 -14.05
N ARG A 211 -23.51 36.65 -13.94
CA ARG A 211 -22.75 37.35 -14.98
C ARG A 211 -22.66 36.54 -16.27
N LYS A 212 -22.41 35.22 -16.17
CA LYS A 212 -22.42 34.31 -17.33
C LYS A 212 -23.80 34.29 -17.99
N ARG A 213 -24.88 34.18 -17.22
CA ARG A 213 -26.27 34.23 -17.72
C ARG A 213 -26.58 35.56 -18.40
N MET A 214 -26.17 36.68 -17.79
CA MET A 214 -26.35 38.01 -18.38
C MET A 214 -25.64 38.11 -19.74
N VAL A 215 -24.38 37.67 -19.83
CA VAL A 215 -23.62 37.68 -21.10
C VAL A 215 -24.30 36.82 -22.16
N GLN A 216 -24.79 35.62 -21.80
CA GLN A 216 -25.55 34.76 -22.71
C GLN A 216 -26.80 35.47 -23.24
N ILE A 217 -27.64 36.02 -22.35
CA ILE A 217 -28.85 36.75 -22.74
C ILE A 217 -28.52 37.95 -23.64
N THR A 218 -27.45 38.71 -23.34
CA THR A 218 -27.04 39.83 -24.19
C THR A 218 -26.54 39.39 -25.56
N ASN A 219 -25.85 38.25 -25.66
CA ASN A 219 -25.41 37.70 -26.93
C ASN A 219 -26.61 37.21 -27.75
N ASP A 220 -27.55 36.50 -27.13
CA ASP A 220 -28.77 36.05 -27.79
C ASP A 220 -29.61 37.25 -28.27
N ALA A 221 -29.76 38.28 -27.44
CA ALA A 221 -30.42 39.53 -27.83
C ALA A 221 -29.68 40.21 -29.01
N ALA A 222 -28.35 40.29 -28.98
CA ALA A 222 -27.57 40.85 -30.08
C ALA A 222 -27.76 40.06 -31.39
N LEU A 223 -27.80 38.72 -31.32
CA LEU A 223 -28.06 37.86 -32.47
C LEU A 223 -29.48 38.05 -33.02
N THR A 224 -30.49 38.16 -32.16
CA THR A 224 -31.87 38.43 -32.60
C THR A 224 -32.00 39.81 -33.25
N VAL A 225 -31.38 40.85 -32.69
CA VAL A 225 -31.34 42.20 -33.29
C VAL A 225 -30.63 42.18 -34.63
N LEU A 226 -29.53 41.44 -34.76
CA LEU A 226 -28.83 41.26 -36.04
C LEU A 226 -29.71 40.56 -37.07
N GLY A 227 -30.45 39.52 -36.66
CA GLY A 227 -31.46 38.85 -37.50
C GLY A 227 -32.52 39.82 -38.01
N LEU A 228 -33.14 40.58 -37.10
CA LEU A 228 -34.15 41.59 -37.45
C LEU A 228 -33.59 42.68 -38.37
N LYS A 229 -32.35 43.13 -38.17
CA LYS A 229 -31.70 44.11 -39.05
C LYS A 229 -31.50 43.55 -40.46
N ASN A 230 -31.14 42.28 -40.59
CA ASN A 230 -31.01 41.63 -41.88
C ASN A 230 -32.37 41.52 -42.59
N ASP A 231 -33.42 41.17 -41.86
CA ASP A 231 -34.77 41.06 -42.43
C ASP A 231 -35.34 42.43 -42.81
N LEU A 232 -35.11 43.47 -42.01
CA LEU A 232 -35.43 44.86 -42.36
C LEU A 232 -34.72 45.28 -43.65
N SER A 233 -33.42 44.96 -43.78
CA SER A 233 -32.66 45.26 -44.99
C SER A 233 -33.20 44.54 -46.23
N LYS A 234 -33.71 43.30 -46.09
CA LYS A 234 -34.38 42.57 -47.19
C LYS A 234 -35.70 43.25 -47.56
N MET A 235 -36.49 43.65 -46.58
CA MET A 235 -37.77 44.33 -46.81
C MET A 235 -37.58 45.69 -47.47
N GLU A 236 -36.58 46.48 -47.06
CA GLU A 236 -36.25 47.75 -47.70
C GLU A 236 -35.82 47.58 -49.17
N ARG A 237 -35.04 46.53 -49.48
CA ARG A 237 -34.68 46.20 -50.86
C ARG A 237 -35.91 45.85 -51.69
N SER A 238 -36.75 44.94 -51.19
CA SER A 238 -37.99 44.54 -51.86
C SER A 238 -38.93 45.74 -52.08
N TYR A 239 -39.09 46.60 -51.07
CA TYR A 239 -39.88 47.82 -51.18
C TYR A 239 -39.33 48.76 -52.25
N ASN A 240 -38.01 49.00 -52.27
CA ASN A 240 -37.38 49.86 -53.28
C ASN A 240 -37.53 49.30 -54.70
N GLU A 241 -37.39 47.98 -54.88
CA GLU A 241 -37.63 47.31 -56.15
C GLU A 241 -39.08 47.50 -56.63
N SER A 242 -40.05 47.24 -55.76
CA SER A 242 -41.47 47.46 -56.06
C SER A 242 -41.76 48.94 -56.38
N ARG A 243 -41.15 49.87 -55.65
CA ARG A 243 -41.30 51.31 -55.93
C ARG A 243 -40.74 51.70 -57.30
N ILE A 244 -39.56 51.19 -57.67
CA ILE A 244 -38.97 51.40 -58.99
C ILE A 244 -39.88 50.83 -60.09
N GLN A 245 -40.44 49.63 -59.88
CA GLN A 245 -41.38 49.03 -60.82
C GLN A 245 -42.65 49.87 -60.96
N CYS A 246 -43.21 50.37 -59.86
CA CYS A 246 -44.38 51.24 -59.87
C CYS A 246 -44.11 52.52 -60.68
N LEU A 247 -43.00 53.21 -60.42
CA LEU A 247 -42.60 54.41 -61.18
C LEU A 247 -42.41 54.13 -62.67
N LYS A 248 -41.87 52.96 -63.05
CA LYS A 248 -41.77 52.55 -64.45
C LYS A 248 -43.15 52.42 -65.09
N TRP A 249 -44.09 51.75 -64.43
CA TRP A 249 -45.46 51.61 -64.91
C TRP A 249 -46.21 52.93 -64.97
N GLU A 250 -46.04 53.80 -63.97
CA GLU A 250 -46.59 55.16 -64.00
C GLU A 250 -46.05 55.97 -65.17
N LYS A 251 -44.74 55.88 -65.46
CA LYS A 251 -44.15 56.54 -66.62
C LYS A 251 -44.74 56.00 -67.92
N ILE A 252 -44.85 54.68 -68.07
CA ILE A 252 -45.46 54.05 -69.25
C ILE A 252 -46.91 54.51 -69.39
N LEU A 253 -47.69 54.49 -68.32
CA LEU A 253 -49.08 54.93 -68.29
C LEU A 253 -49.22 56.41 -68.67
N ALA A 254 -48.37 57.27 -68.12
CA ALA A 254 -48.34 58.69 -68.45
C ALA A 254 -48.00 58.92 -69.93
N THR A 255 -46.98 58.23 -70.46
CA THR A 255 -46.64 58.34 -71.89
C THR A 255 -47.76 57.83 -72.79
N SER A 256 -48.43 56.75 -72.42
CA SER A 256 -49.59 56.22 -73.15
C SER A 256 -50.76 57.21 -73.11
N LYS A 257 -51.05 57.81 -71.94
CA LYS A 257 -52.08 58.83 -71.79
C LYS A 257 -51.78 60.09 -72.62
N CYS A 258 -50.53 60.56 -72.63
CA CYS A 258 -50.11 61.66 -73.49
C CYS A 258 -50.30 61.30 -74.97
N ALA A 259 -49.84 60.12 -75.42
CA ALA A 259 -50.02 59.68 -76.79
C ALA A 259 -51.50 59.58 -77.21
N ILE A 260 -52.37 59.08 -76.32
CA ILE A 260 -53.82 59.05 -76.56
C ILE A 260 -54.39 60.47 -76.64
N SER A 261 -53.98 61.37 -75.74
CA SER A 261 -54.44 62.76 -75.73
C SER A 261 -53.97 63.51 -76.98
N ASP A 262 -52.71 63.35 -77.38
CA ASP A 262 -52.14 63.96 -78.58
C ASP A 262 -52.86 63.45 -79.83
N GLY A 263 -53.05 62.12 -79.94
CA GLY A 263 -53.84 61.53 -81.02
C GLY A 263 -55.29 62.03 -81.07
N PHE A 264 -55.93 62.22 -79.91
CA PHE A 264 -57.27 62.82 -79.83
C PHE A 264 -57.27 64.29 -80.24
N MET A 265 -56.26 65.07 -79.83
CA MET A 265 -56.11 66.47 -80.19
C MET A 265 -55.85 66.63 -81.70
N ASP A 266 -54.99 65.81 -82.30
CA ASP A 266 -54.73 65.82 -83.73
C ASP A 266 -55.97 65.41 -84.54
N LYS A 267 -56.72 64.40 -84.08
CA LYS A 267 -58.04 64.08 -84.63
C LYS A 267 -58.99 65.28 -84.55
N ASN A 268 -59.04 66.00 -83.44
CA ASN A 268 -59.89 67.18 -83.33
C ASN A 268 -59.43 68.34 -84.21
N ARG A 269 -58.12 68.60 -84.30
CA ARG A 269 -57.52 69.62 -85.18
C ARG A 269 -57.82 69.35 -86.65
N THR A 270 -57.68 68.10 -87.08
CA THR A 270 -58.02 67.68 -88.45
C THR A 270 -59.49 67.86 -88.73
N LEU A 271 -60.39 67.46 -87.82
CA LEU A 271 -61.83 67.71 -87.95
C LEU A 271 -62.16 69.22 -87.98
N ASP A 272 -61.52 70.03 -87.15
CA ASP A 272 -61.72 71.48 -87.13
C ASP A 272 -61.19 72.15 -88.41
N ALA A 273 -60.06 71.67 -88.95
CA ALA A 273 -59.53 72.12 -90.24
C ALA A 273 -60.48 71.79 -91.41
N ILE A 274 -61.04 70.58 -91.44
CA ILE A 274 -62.05 70.17 -92.43
C ILE A 274 -63.28 71.08 -92.32
N ASN A 275 -63.81 71.29 -91.13
CA ASN A 275 -64.98 72.14 -90.90
C ASN A 275 -64.68 73.61 -91.28
N ASN A 276 -63.49 74.13 -90.98
CA ASN A 276 -63.07 75.47 -91.39
C ASN A 276 -62.96 75.61 -92.90
N LEU A 277 -62.35 74.65 -93.59
CA LEU A 277 -62.28 74.61 -95.05
C LEU A 277 -63.69 74.59 -95.67
N TYR A 278 -64.55 73.71 -95.17
CA TYR A 278 -65.95 73.63 -95.58
C TYR A 278 -66.66 74.99 -95.43
N ARG A 279 -66.55 75.64 -94.25
CA ARG A 279 -67.14 76.96 -94.00
C ARG A 279 -66.60 78.04 -94.93
N MET A 280 -65.30 78.04 -95.22
CA MET A 280 -64.71 78.98 -96.17
C MET A 280 -65.25 78.79 -97.59
N LEU A 281 -65.41 77.55 -98.04
CA LEU A 281 -66.00 77.24 -99.36
C LEU A 281 -67.48 77.62 -99.42
N CYS A 282 -68.26 77.33 -98.37
CA CYS A 282 -69.66 77.74 -98.30
C CYS A 282 -69.82 79.27 -98.32
N ARG A 283 -68.95 80.02 -97.63
CA ARG A 283 -68.93 81.49 -97.69
C ARG A 283 -68.61 82.02 -99.08
N ARG A 284 -67.70 81.38 -99.82
CA ARG A 284 -67.37 81.79 -101.21
C ARG A 284 -68.54 81.60 -102.18
N ARG A 285 -69.37 80.59 -101.96
CA ARG A 285 -70.51 80.22 -102.82
C ARG A 285 -71.85 80.81 -102.34
N ASP A 286 -71.86 81.55 -101.23
CA ASP A 286 -73.06 82.09 -100.57
C ASP A 286 -74.14 81.02 -100.24
N ILE A 287 -73.68 79.81 -99.91
CA ILE A 287 -74.54 78.69 -99.51
C ILE A 287 -74.76 78.80 -97.98
N PRO A 288 -76.00 78.72 -97.46
CA PRO A 288 -76.26 78.77 -96.03
C PRO A 288 -75.71 77.51 -95.34
N GLY A 289 -74.45 77.59 -94.91
CA GLY A 289 -73.74 76.46 -94.33
C GLY A 289 -74.21 76.15 -92.92
N LYS A 290 -74.91 75.02 -92.73
CA LYS A 290 -74.99 74.34 -91.44
C LYS A 290 -74.84 72.83 -91.61
N PRO A 291 -73.62 72.31 -91.45
CA PRO A 291 -73.46 70.96 -90.97
C PRO A 291 -72.91 70.96 -89.54
N ASN A 292 -73.30 69.91 -88.82
CA ASN A 292 -72.89 69.65 -87.46
C ASN A 292 -71.46 69.07 -87.45
N ARG A 293 -70.72 69.24 -86.34
CA ARG A 293 -69.31 68.81 -86.21
C ARG A 293 -69.08 67.30 -86.49
N ASN A 294 -70.15 66.50 -86.40
CA ASN A 294 -70.09 65.04 -86.51
C ASN A 294 -70.38 64.48 -87.91
N GLU A 295 -70.85 65.30 -88.86
CA GLU A 295 -71.14 64.87 -90.24
C GLU A 295 -69.95 65.18 -91.16
N PHE A 296 -68.80 64.58 -90.84
CA PHE A 296 -67.53 64.85 -91.54
C PHE A 296 -67.53 64.33 -92.99
N ASP A 297 -68.19 63.21 -93.26
CA ASP A 297 -68.27 62.62 -94.60
C ASP A 297 -68.93 63.57 -95.61
N MET A 298 -70.05 64.19 -95.22
CA MET A 298 -70.75 65.16 -96.07
C MET A 298 -69.92 66.44 -96.29
N GLN A 299 -69.16 66.88 -95.28
CA GLN A 299 -68.28 68.04 -95.41
C GLN A 299 -67.13 67.76 -96.39
N LEU A 300 -66.54 66.55 -96.32
CA LEU A 300 -65.47 66.13 -97.22
C LEU A 300 -65.94 65.98 -98.66
N ASP A 301 -67.14 65.43 -98.90
CA ASP A 301 -67.69 65.30 -100.26
C ASP A 301 -67.90 66.67 -100.93
N VAL A 302 -68.41 67.66 -100.19
CA VAL A 302 -68.56 69.04 -100.70
C VAL A 302 -67.21 69.69 -100.98
N ILE A 303 -66.22 69.52 -100.08
CA ILE A 303 -64.85 70.00 -100.30
C ILE A 303 -64.24 69.34 -101.55
N LYS A 304 -64.39 68.02 -101.70
CA LYS A 304 -63.85 67.26 -102.83
C LYS A 304 -64.44 67.73 -104.16
N ASN A 305 -65.76 67.84 -104.25
CA ASN A 305 -66.45 68.32 -105.45
C ASN A 305 -65.98 69.73 -105.83
N GLU A 306 -65.79 70.62 -104.86
CA GLU A 306 -65.34 71.99 -105.12
C GLU A 306 -63.86 72.05 -105.54
N VAL A 307 -62.99 71.22 -104.95
CA VAL A 307 -61.59 71.09 -105.40
C VAL A 307 -61.52 70.52 -106.82
N GLU A 308 -62.38 69.56 -107.16
CA GLU A 308 -62.50 69.03 -108.53
C GLU A 308 -62.98 70.11 -109.52
N ILE A 309 -63.95 70.95 -109.13
CA ILE A 309 -64.37 72.09 -109.95
C ILE A 309 -63.23 73.11 -110.12
N LEU A 310 -62.58 73.52 -109.03
CA LEU A 310 -61.49 74.51 -109.07
C LEU A 310 -60.30 74.00 -109.87
N SER A 311 -59.91 72.72 -109.72
CA SER A 311 -58.86 72.11 -110.52
C SER A 311 -59.26 71.96 -111.99
N GLY A 312 -60.54 71.72 -112.28
CA GLY A 312 -61.10 71.76 -113.62
C GLY A 312 -60.98 73.16 -114.26
N VAL A 313 -61.33 74.21 -113.53
CA VAL A 313 -61.19 75.61 -113.98
C VAL A 313 -59.72 75.97 -114.19
N LEU A 314 -58.83 75.56 -113.28
CA LEU A 314 -57.40 75.83 -113.38
C LEU A 314 -56.79 75.17 -114.61
N LYS A 315 -57.15 73.90 -114.89
CA LYS A 315 -56.80 73.21 -116.14
C LYS A 315 -57.34 73.92 -117.38
N GLN A 316 -58.54 74.50 -117.33
CA GLN A 316 -59.09 75.30 -118.44
C GLN A 316 -58.38 76.64 -118.62
N VAL A 317 -57.94 77.29 -117.54
CA VAL A 317 -57.13 78.52 -117.57
C VAL A 317 -55.74 78.23 -118.13
N GLU A 318 -55.07 77.16 -117.70
CA GLU A 318 -53.79 76.70 -118.26
C GLU A 318 -53.92 76.31 -119.74
N ALA A 319 -55.04 75.67 -120.13
CA ALA A 319 -55.37 75.37 -121.52
C ALA A 319 -55.67 76.63 -122.36
N ASN A 320 -56.14 77.71 -121.74
CA ASN A 320 -56.37 79.00 -122.40
C ASN A 320 -55.10 79.86 -122.47
N GLU A 321 -54.22 79.82 -121.46
CA GLU A 321 -52.90 80.47 -121.53
C GLU A 321 -52.01 79.84 -122.60
N SER A 322 -52.10 78.52 -122.78
CA SER A 322 -51.42 77.81 -123.87
C SER A 322 -52.00 78.15 -125.26
N LYS A 323 -53.31 78.46 -125.38
CA LYS A 323 -53.92 78.98 -126.61
C LYS A 323 -53.62 80.45 -126.88
N THR A 324 -53.47 81.28 -125.84
CA THR A 324 -53.15 82.71 -125.98
C THR A 324 -51.69 82.93 -126.40
N LYS A 325 -50.78 82.00 -126.08
CA LYS A 325 -49.40 81.99 -126.60
C LYS A 325 -49.29 81.55 -128.08
N GLN A 326 -50.33 81.00 -128.70
CA GLN A 326 -50.31 80.62 -130.13
C GLN A 326 -50.88 81.70 -131.09
N VAL A 327 -51.59 82.72 -130.60
CA VAL A 327 -52.22 83.75 -131.44
C VAL A 327 -51.34 85.03 -131.58
N GLY A 328 -50.23 85.12 -130.85
CA GLY A 328 -49.29 86.25 -130.91
C GLY A 328 -48.20 86.19 -132.00
N THR A 329 -48.17 85.14 -132.83
CA THR A 329 -47.06 84.87 -133.79
C THR A 329 -47.52 84.78 -135.26
N GLN A 330 -48.58 85.49 -135.63
CA GLN A 330 -48.95 85.74 -137.03
C GLN A 330 -49.35 87.22 -137.21
N LYS A 331 -48.35 88.11 -137.12
CA LYS A 331 -48.32 89.45 -137.75
C LYS A 331 -46.89 89.97 -137.71
N ALA A 332 -46.08 89.47 -138.64
CA ALA A 332 -44.94 90.12 -139.29
C ALA A 332 -44.76 89.43 -140.64
#